data_AF-A0A7L0ZXM9-F1
#
_entry.id   AF-A0A7L0ZXM9-F1
#
_cell.length_a   1.000
_cell.length_b   1.000
_cell.length_c   1.000
_cell.angle_alpha   90.00
_cell.angle_beta   90.00
_cell.angle_gamma   90.00
#
_symmetry.space_group_name_H-M   'P 1'
#
loop_
_entity.id
_entity.type
_entity.pdbx_description
1 polymer ?
#
loop_
_entity_poly.entity_id
_entity_poly.type
_entity_poly.pdbx_seq_one_letter_code
_entity_poly.pdbx_strand_id
1 'polypeptide(L)'
;AKMMKYMRYKPVGPGDLPTLKELSTSEICKIWSGASRYIRRQLLQKRAVEIGVGTFALVPVDASMGAGKVLTVERPVFIVSKPLRAFYNLECDETKIP
;
A
#
# COMPACT_ATOMS: atom_id res chain seq x y z
N ALA A 1 1.60 -15.43 -11.67
CA ALA A 1 1.89 -15.13 -13.10
C ALA A 1 1.28 -13.80 -13.62
N LYS A 2 0.12 -13.33 -13.12
CA LYS A 2 -0.60 -12.17 -13.73
C LYS A 2 0.02 -10.77 -13.47
N MET A 3 0.72 -10.58 -12.35
CA MET A 3 1.32 -9.28 -11.96
C MET A 3 2.53 -8.84 -12.80
N MET A 4 3.30 -9.79 -13.34
CA MET A 4 4.54 -9.47 -14.07
C MET A 4 4.27 -8.68 -15.36
N LYS A 5 3.06 -8.77 -15.94
CA LYS A 5 2.67 -8.02 -17.14
C LYS A 5 2.68 -6.49 -16.94
N TYR A 6 2.62 -6.03 -15.69
CA TYR A 6 2.56 -4.61 -15.33
C TYR A 6 3.83 -4.09 -14.65
N MET A 7 4.82 -4.95 -14.36
CA MET A 7 6.14 -4.53 -13.88
C MET A 7 6.97 -4.08 -15.08
N ARG A 8 7.29 -2.79 -15.16
CA ARG A 8 7.99 -2.22 -16.33
C ARG A 8 9.28 -1.51 -15.92
N TYR A 9 10.31 -1.69 -16.75
CA TYR A 9 11.63 -1.06 -16.66
C TYR A 9 11.66 0.42 -17.11
N LYS A 10 10.59 0.93 -17.72
CA LYS A 10 10.48 2.32 -18.17
C LYS A 10 9.22 2.97 -17.58
N PRO A 11 9.30 4.23 -17.12
CA PRO A 11 8.12 4.97 -16.68
C PRO A 11 7.12 5.10 -17.84
N VAL A 12 5.86 4.80 -17.55
CA VAL A 12 4.74 4.89 -18.51
C VAL A 12 3.97 6.16 -18.25
N GLY A 13 3.71 6.91 -19.33
CA GLY A 13 2.86 8.09 -19.27
C GLY A 13 1.38 7.70 -19.32
N PRO A 14 0.46 8.64 -19.03
CA PRO A 14 -0.98 8.43 -19.21
C PRO A 14 -1.36 7.93 -20.61
N GLY A 15 -0.60 8.31 -21.64
CA GLY A 15 -0.81 7.88 -23.03
C GLY A 15 -0.55 6.38 -23.28
N ASP A 16 0.24 5.71 -22.43
CA ASP A 16 0.59 4.29 -22.55
C ASP A 16 -0.41 3.37 -21.81
N LEU A 17 -1.34 3.97 -21.08
CA LEU A 17 -2.33 3.29 -20.25
C LEU A 17 -3.73 3.67 -20.77
N PRO A 18 -4.37 2.85 -21.61
CA PRO A 18 -5.63 3.22 -22.27
C PRO A 18 -6.72 3.62 -21.27
N THR A 19 -6.83 2.89 -20.15
CA THR A 19 -7.77 3.24 -19.07
C THR A 19 -7.43 4.56 -18.37
N LEU A 20 -6.16 4.94 -18.28
CA LEU A 20 -5.76 6.22 -17.67
C LEU A 20 -5.90 7.38 -18.66
N LYS A 21 -5.69 7.12 -19.95
CA LYS A 21 -5.84 8.09 -21.04
C LYS A 21 -7.27 8.64 -21.16
N GLU A 22 -8.26 7.80 -20.83
CA GLU A 22 -9.68 8.16 -20.90
C GLU A 22 -10.18 8.94 -19.67
N LEU A 23 -9.40 8.99 -18.59
CA LEU A 23 -9.79 9.65 -17.35
C LEU A 23 -9.22 11.06 -17.26
N SER A 24 -10.08 12.01 -16.92
CA SER A 24 -9.64 13.34 -16.51
C SER A 24 -8.89 13.28 -15.17
N THR A 25 -8.04 14.27 -14.91
CA THR A 25 -7.37 14.42 -13.61
C THR A 25 -8.36 14.46 -12.44
N SER A 26 -9.54 15.06 -12.64
CA SER A 26 -10.60 15.11 -11.62
C SER A 26 -11.12 13.71 -11.28
N GLU A 27 -11.35 12.87 -12.29
CA GLU A 27 -11.82 11.50 -12.09
C GLU A 27 -10.76 10.64 -11.41
N ILE A 28 -9.49 10.77 -11.81
CA ILE A 28 -8.37 10.11 -11.15
C ILE A 28 -8.33 10.46 -9.66
N CYS A 29 -8.43 11.76 -9.32
CA CYS A 29 -8.48 12.21 -7.93
C CYS A 29 -9.68 11.65 -7.16
N LYS A 30 -10.87 11.57 -7.79
CA LYS A 30 -12.07 10.98 -7.17
C LYS A 30 -11.91 9.49 -6.90
N ILE A 31 -11.32 8.74 -7.84
CA ILE A 31 -11.04 7.31 -7.70
C ILE A 31 -10.10 7.09 -6.51
N TRP A 32 -8.97 7.81 -6.45
CA TRP A 32 -8.02 7.69 -5.34
C TRP A 32 -8.62 8.14 -4.00
N SER A 33 -9.45 9.19 -4.00
CA SER A 33 -10.18 9.59 -2.79
C SER A 33 -11.15 8.51 -2.31
N GLY A 34 -11.79 7.79 -3.22
CA GLY A 34 -12.63 6.64 -2.92
C GLY A 34 -11.83 5.47 -2.36
N ALA A 35 -10.74 5.09 -3.04
CA ALA A 35 -9.86 4.00 -2.62
C ALA A 35 -9.24 4.25 -1.24
N SER A 36 -8.68 5.44 -1.00
CA SER A 36 -8.10 5.82 0.30
C SER A 36 -9.12 5.76 1.43
N ARG A 37 -10.35 6.21 1.18
CA ARG A 37 -11.45 6.13 2.15
C ARG A 37 -11.88 4.70 2.42
N TYR A 38 -11.91 3.84 1.41
CA TYR A 38 -12.17 2.42 1.59
C TYR A 38 -11.09 1.76 2.44
N ILE A 39 -9.80 1.94 2.09
CA ILE A 39 -8.67 1.39 2.85
C ILE A 39 -8.74 1.82 4.31
N ARG A 40 -8.95 3.12 4.56
CA ARG A 40 -9.10 3.64 5.93
C ARG A 40 -10.22 2.95 6.70
N ARG A 41 -11.39 2.73 6.09
CA ARG A 41 -12.51 2.04 6.75
C ARG A 41 -12.18 0.58 7.09
N GLN A 42 -11.49 -0.12 6.19
CA GLN A 42 -11.06 -1.50 6.43
C GLN A 42 -10.05 -1.58 7.59
N LEU A 43 -9.07 -0.67 7.61
CA LEU A 43 -8.08 -0.61 8.68
C LEU A 43 -8.71 -0.29 10.04
N LEU A 44 -9.68 0.62 10.11
CA LEU A 44 -10.44 0.90 11.34
C LEU A 44 -11.19 -0.34 11.86
N GLN A 45 -11.49 -1.30 10.98
CA GLN A 45 -12.11 -2.57 11.34
C GLN A 45 -11.06 -3.69 11.52
N LYS A 46 -9.78 -3.33 11.63
CA LYS A 46 -8.64 -4.24 11.78
C LYS A 46 -8.51 -5.25 10.64
N ARG A 47 -8.93 -4.87 9.43
CA ARG A 47 -8.82 -5.70 8.22
C ARG A 47 -7.71 -5.20 7.31
N ALA A 48 -6.82 -6.11 6.92
CA ALA A 48 -5.81 -5.82 5.91
C ALA A 48 -6.44 -5.69 4.52
N VAL A 49 -5.83 -4.86 3.65
CA VAL A 49 -6.31 -4.61 2.29
C VAL A 49 -5.19 -4.82 1.29
N GLU A 50 -5.28 -5.87 0.49
CA GLU A 50 -4.39 -6.12 -0.64
C GLU A 50 -4.88 -5.36 -1.89
N ILE A 51 -4.00 -4.58 -2.52
CA ILE A 51 -4.31 -3.78 -3.73
C ILE A 51 -3.45 -4.20 -4.93
N GLY A 52 -2.94 -5.44 -4.91
CA GLY A 52 -2.09 -6.02 -5.95
C GLY A 52 -0.61 -5.61 -5.84
N VAL A 53 -0.31 -4.31 -5.72
CA VAL A 53 1.09 -3.85 -5.53
C VAL A 53 1.62 -4.08 -4.11
N GLY A 54 0.72 -4.27 -3.16
CA GLY A 54 1.06 -4.53 -1.77
C GLY A 54 -0.19 -4.56 -0.89
N THR A 55 0.04 -4.60 0.41
CA THR A 55 -1.00 -4.76 1.42
C THR A 55 -0.92 -3.65 2.45
N PHE A 56 -2.04 -2.98 2.71
CA PHE A 56 -2.20 -2.10 3.86
C PHE A 56 -2.63 -2.93 5.07
N ALA A 57 -1.98 -2.72 6.21
CA ALA A 57 -2.31 -3.41 7.45
C ALA A 57 -2.07 -2.51 8.68
N LEU A 58 -2.69 -2.85 9.81
CA LEU A 58 -2.30 -2.33 11.12
C LEU A 58 -1.31 -3.31 11.75
N VAL A 59 -0.16 -2.81 12.18
CA VAL A 59 0.85 -3.59 12.90
C VAL A 59 1.02 -3.00 14.29
N PRO A 60 0.95 -3.82 15.36
CA PRO A 60 1.25 -3.35 16.71
C PRO A 60 2.73 -2.97 16.81
N VAL A 61 2.99 -1.76 17.31
CA VAL A 61 4.33 -1.23 17.55
C VAL A 61 4.41 -0.73 18.98
N ASP A 62 5.45 -1.12 19.69
CA ASP A 62 5.71 -0.67 21.04
C ASP A 62 6.35 0.73 21.02
N ALA A 63 5.65 1.70 21.58
CA ALA A 63 6.13 3.07 21.76
C ALA A 63 6.63 3.26 23.20
N SER A 64 7.87 3.71 23.35
CA SER A 64 8.42 4.07 24.65
C SER A 64 7.74 5.32 25.18
N MET A 65 7.13 5.20 26.35
CA MET A 65 6.60 6.30 27.13
C MET A 65 7.62 6.49 28.27
N GLY A 66 8.21 7.68 28.39
CA GLY A 66 9.32 7.93 29.33
C GLY A 66 9.12 7.35 30.74
N ALA A 67 10.23 7.12 31.45
CA ALA A 67 10.27 6.35 32.71
C ALA A 67 9.98 4.84 32.54
N GLY A 68 10.44 4.25 31.42
CA GLY A 68 10.46 2.79 31.23
C GLY A 68 9.09 2.15 30.97
N LYS A 69 8.05 2.93 30.68
CA LYS A 69 6.73 2.41 30.31
C LYS A 69 6.66 2.19 28.80
N VAL A 70 5.94 1.17 28.37
CA VAL A 70 5.73 0.87 26.95
C VAL A 70 4.24 0.87 26.66
N LEU A 71 3.85 1.51 25.55
CA LEU A 71 2.50 1.52 25.03
C LEU A 71 2.48 0.86 23.65
N THR A 72 1.77 -0.25 23.51
CA THR A 72 1.54 -0.86 22.19
C THR A 72 0.49 -0.06 21.43
N VAL A 73 0.87 0.48 20.26
CA VAL A 73 -0.01 1.24 19.38
C VAL A 73 -0.18 0.52 18.04
N GLU A 74 -1.39 0.59 17.46
CA GLU A 74 -1.64 0.04 16.12
C GLU A 74 -1.21 1.04 15.06
N ARG A 75 -0.13 0.74 14.34
CA ARG A 75 0.42 1.60 13.30
C ARG A 75 -0.01 1.12 11.91
N PRO A 76 -0.62 1.98 11.07
CA PRO A 76 -0.88 1.64 9.68
C PRO A 76 0.43 1.59 8.89
N VAL A 77 0.64 0.50 8.16
CA VAL A 77 1.81 0.29 7.30
C VAL A 77 1.36 -0.17 5.91
N PHE A 78 2.19 0.09 4.91
CA PHE A 78 2.04 -0.46 3.58
C PHE A 78 3.21 -1.41 3.30
N ILE A 79 2.88 -2.67 3.02
CA ILE A 79 3.86 -3.74 2.81
C ILE A 79 3.87 -4.06 1.32
N VAL A 80 5.01 -3.77 0.68
CA VAL A 80 5.19 -4.00 -0.75
C VAL A 80 5.16 -5.51 -1.04
N SER A 81 4.48 -5.90 -2.11
CA SER A 81 4.40 -7.30 -2.52
C SER A 81 5.78 -7.89 -2.81
N LYS A 82 6.00 -9.16 -2.44
CA LYS A 82 7.28 -9.87 -2.68
C LYS A 82 7.77 -9.77 -4.13
N PRO A 83 6.90 -9.91 -5.16
CA PRO A 83 7.35 -9.79 -6.55
C PRO A 83 7.90 -8.40 -6.88
N LEU A 84 7.28 -7.31 -6.38
CA LEU A 84 7.78 -5.95 -6.62
C LEU A 84 9.06 -5.68 -5.85
N ARG A 85 9.15 -6.17 -4.60
CA ARG A 85 10.35 -6.06 -3.78
C ARG A 85 11.56 -6.71 -4.49
N ALA A 86 11.39 -7.92 -5.01
CA ALA A 86 12.43 -8.63 -5.74
C ALA A 86 12.78 -7.93 -7.06
N PHE A 87 11.78 -7.47 -7.82
CA PHE A 87 11.99 -6.83 -9.10
C PHE A 87 12.76 -5.51 -9.00
N TYR A 88 12.47 -4.70 -7.98
CA TYR A 88 13.11 -3.40 -7.76
C TYR A 88 14.29 -3.46 -6.76
N ASN A 89 14.68 -4.65 -6.31
CA ASN A 89 15.72 -4.86 -5.28
C ASN A 89 15.53 -3.97 -4.04
N LEU A 90 14.31 -3.91 -3.52
CA LEU A 90 13.96 -3.07 -2.37
C LEU A 90 14.29 -3.78 -1.06
N GLU A 91 15.02 -3.09 -0.17
CA GLU A 91 15.13 -3.49 1.22
C GLU A 91 13.86 -3.04 1.97
N CYS A 92 13.17 -4.00 2.58
CA CYS A 92 11.98 -3.73 3.41
C CYS A 92 12.05 -4.60 4.65
N ASP A 93 11.75 -4.02 5.81
CA ASP A 93 11.66 -4.80 7.05
C ASP A 93 10.51 -5.81 6.95
N GLU A 94 10.77 -7.05 7.38
CA GLU A 94 9.74 -8.07 7.44
C GLU A 94 8.75 -7.73 8.56
N THR A 95 7.66 -7.07 8.18
CA THR A 95 6.53 -6.82 9.07
C THR A 95 5.55 -7.97 8.95
N LYS A 96 5.39 -8.74 10.04
CA LYS A 96 4.35 -9.78 10.13
C LYS A 96 2.98 -9.11 10.19
N ILE A 97 2.16 -9.39 9.19
CA ILE A 97 0.75 -8.97 9.19
C ILE A 97 -0.02 -9.95 10.08
N PRO A 98 -0.83 -9.48 11.05
CA PRO A 98 -1.72 -10.33 11.84
C PRO A 98 -2.73 -11.10 10.99
#